data_AF-A0A266Q3G5-F1
#
_entry.id   AF-A0A266Q3G5-F1
#
_cell.length_a   1.000
_cell.length_b   1.000
_cell.length_c   1.000
_cell.angle_alpha   90.00
_cell.angle_beta   90.00
_cell.angle_gamma   90.00
#
_symmetry.space_group_name_H-M   'P 1'
#
loop_
_entity.id
_entity.type
_entity.pdbx_description
1 polymer ?
#
loop_
_entity_poly.entity_id
_entity_poly.type
_entity_poly.pdbx_seq_one_letter_code
_entity_poly.pdbx_strand_id
1 'polypeptide(L)'
;MSQEITTIEAAVNSTGIDINKAVAEAQAVGQLFEKMGIKEATLHNGNYFNHNLESNTKTVVTEGCIVQEQENTVTIILKKTNAAPLSAISEIDNQTQKALGSFAGKSQPWISQNKE
;
A
#
# COMPACT_ATOMS: atom_id res chain seq x y z
N MET A 1 7.07 12.69 -23.51
CA MET A 1 5.90 11.81 -23.29
C MET A 1 6.20 10.32 -23.48
N SER A 2 7.10 9.91 -24.40
CA SER A 2 7.36 8.47 -24.61
C SER A 2 8.22 7.76 -23.57
N GLN A 3 8.96 8.47 -22.71
CA GLN A 3 9.80 7.84 -21.68
C GLN A 3 9.04 7.51 -20.37
N GLU A 4 7.99 8.26 -20.06
CA GLU A 4 7.17 8.03 -18.86
C GLU A 4 6.34 6.75 -18.98
N ILE A 5 5.76 6.50 -20.17
CA ILE A 5 4.97 5.29 -20.45
C ILE A 5 5.84 4.03 -20.34
N THR A 6 7.07 4.06 -20.89
CA THR A 6 8.02 2.93 -20.80
C THR A 6 8.40 2.57 -19.37
N THR A 7 8.45 3.57 -18.48
CA THR A 7 8.85 3.37 -17.08
C THR A 7 7.74 2.70 -16.27
N ILE A 8 6.47 3.03 -16.55
CA ILE A 8 5.31 2.40 -15.91
C ILE A 8 5.17 0.94 -16.38
N GLU A 9 5.31 0.67 -17.68
CA GLU A 9 5.28 -0.70 -18.22
C GLU A 9 6.39 -1.59 -17.64
N ALA A 10 7.60 -1.04 -17.44
CA ALA A 10 8.71 -1.75 -16.80
C ALA A 10 8.43 -2.11 -15.33
N ALA A 11 7.73 -1.22 -14.60
CA ALA A 11 7.34 -1.47 -13.21
C ALA A 11 6.23 -2.53 -13.11
N VAL A 12 5.27 -2.55 -14.05
CA VAL A 12 4.26 -3.63 -14.17
C VAL A 12 4.95 -4.98 -14.40
N ASN A 13 5.92 -5.05 -15.31
CA ASN A 13 6.66 -6.28 -15.59
C ASN A 13 7.50 -6.79 -14.39
N SER A 14 7.93 -5.88 -13.50
CA SER A 14 8.77 -6.21 -12.34
C SER A 14 8.00 -6.59 -11.07
N THR A 15 6.69 -6.32 -11.06
CA THR A 15 5.83 -6.44 -9.86
C THR A 15 4.60 -7.30 -10.11
N GLY A 16 4.12 -7.38 -11.36
CA GLY A 16 2.85 -8.00 -11.74
C GLY A 16 1.63 -7.14 -11.42
N ILE A 17 1.82 -5.89 -10.95
CA ILE A 17 0.76 -5.00 -10.50
C ILE A 17 0.54 -3.89 -11.53
N ASP A 18 -0.70 -3.74 -11.99
CA ASP A 18 -1.12 -2.61 -12.80
C ASP A 18 -1.25 -1.36 -11.91
N ILE A 19 -0.27 -0.46 -12.02
CA ILE A 19 -0.15 0.73 -11.19
C ILE A 19 -1.37 1.64 -11.32
N ASN A 20 -1.89 1.81 -12.54
CA ASN A 20 -3.03 2.70 -12.77
C ASN A 20 -4.29 2.18 -12.09
N LYS A 21 -4.52 0.86 -12.14
CA LYS A 21 -5.64 0.24 -11.42
C LYS A 21 -5.47 0.32 -9.91
N ALA A 22 -4.27 0.03 -9.40
CA ALA A 22 -4.00 0.10 -7.97
C ALA A 22 -4.26 1.50 -7.39
N VAL A 23 -3.85 2.56 -8.11
CA VAL A 23 -4.12 3.95 -7.69
C VAL A 23 -5.62 4.25 -7.73
N ALA A 24 -6.28 3.94 -8.84
CA ALA A 24 -7.72 4.23 -8.99
C ALA A 24 -8.56 3.52 -7.92
N GLU A 25 -8.26 2.25 -7.63
CA GLU A 25 -8.93 1.47 -6.59
C GLU A 25 -8.64 2.05 -5.20
N ALA A 26 -7.38 2.37 -4.89
CA ALA A 26 -7.02 2.96 -3.60
C ALA A 26 -7.69 4.31 -3.36
N GLN A 27 -7.73 5.18 -4.36
CA GLN A 27 -8.42 6.48 -4.26
C GLN A 27 -9.93 6.30 -4.06
N ALA A 28 -10.55 5.38 -4.81
CA ALA A 28 -11.97 5.09 -4.66
C ALA A 28 -12.32 4.55 -3.26
N VAL A 29 -11.53 3.60 -2.75
CA VAL A 29 -11.70 3.05 -1.40
C VAL A 29 -11.46 4.13 -0.35
N GLY A 30 -10.39 4.92 -0.49
CA GLY A 30 -10.06 5.99 0.45
C GLY A 30 -11.17 7.03 0.56
N GLN A 31 -11.69 7.50 -0.58
CA GLN A 31 -12.82 8.44 -0.61
C GLN A 31 -14.10 7.85 -0.03
N LEU A 32 -14.39 6.58 -0.31
CA LEU A 32 -15.58 5.91 0.23
C LEU A 32 -15.51 5.81 1.76
N PHE A 33 -14.38 5.34 2.29
CA PHE A 33 -14.21 5.13 3.73
C PHE A 33 -14.15 6.45 4.49
N GLU A 34 -13.51 7.47 3.92
CA GLU A 34 -13.55 8.84 4.43
C GLU A 34 -14.99 9.36 4.54
N LYS A 35 -15.80 9.23 3.49
CA LYS A 35 -17.23 9.63 3.49
C LYS A 35 -18.05 8.88 4.54
N MET A 36 -17.67 7.65 4.87
CA MET A 36 -18.30 6.85 5.91
C MET A 36 -17.81 7.19 7.32
N GLY A 37 -16.82 8.09 7.47
CA GLY A 37 -16.19 8.42 8.75
C GLY A 37 -15.29 7.31 9.30
N ILE A 38 -14.84 6.39 8.45
CA ILE A 38 -13.92 5.31 8.83
C ILE A 38 -12.50 5.90 8.87
N LYS A 39 -11.84 5.76 10.02
CA LYS A 39 -10.41 6.13 10.17
C LYS A 39 -9.45 4.96 9.96
N GLU A 40 -9.87 3.74 10.24
CA GLU A 40 -9.06 2.54 10.12
C GLU A 40 -9.96 1.35 9.83
N ALA A 41 -9.58 0.51 8.88
CA ALA A 41 -10.28 -0.73 8.58
C ALA A 41 -9.31 -1.82 8.14
N THR A 42 -9.54 -3.05 8.62
CA THR A 42 -8.93 -4.27 8.07
C THR A 42 -10.03 -5.07 7.42
N LEU A 43 -9.89 -5.32 6.12
CA LEU A 43 -10.86 -6.08 5.35
C LEU A 43 -10.57 -7.58 5.49
N HIS A 44 -11.60 -8.41 5.30
CA HIS A 44 -11.50 -9.86 5.42
C HIS A 44 -10.51 -10.50 4.42
N ASN A 45 -10.19 -9.80 3.33
CA ASN A 45 -9.23 -10.22 2.32
C ASN A 45 -7.79 -9.82 2.67
N GLY A 46 -7.55 -9.24 3.86
CA GLY A 46 -6.23 -8.81 4.30
C GLY A 46 -5.84 -7.40 3.85
N ASN A 47 -6.71 -6.69 3.12
CA ASN A 47 -6.46 -5.28 2.79
C ASN A 47 -6.61 -4.40 4.05
N TYR A 48 -5.87 -3.32 4.06
CA TYR A 48 -5.86 -2.38 5.17
C TYR A 48 -6.06 -0.96 4.67
N PHE A 49 -6.84 -0.19 5.43
CA PHE A 49 -7.02 1.23 5.23
C PHE A 49 -6.73 1.96 6.53
N ASN A 50 -6.08 3.11 6.40
CA ASN A 50 -5.88 4.08 7.48
C ASN A 50 -6.00 5.50 6.94
N HIS A 51 -6.75 6.34 7.63
CA HIS A 51 -6.79 7.79 7.44
C HIS A 51 -6.22 8.45 8.68
N ASN A 52 -4.99 8.94 8.55
CA ASN A 52 -4.37 9.78 9.56
C ASN A 52 -4.95 11.20 9.44
N LEU A 53 -5.83 11.56 10.37
CA LEU A 53 -6.50 12.86 10.39
C LEU A 53 -5.57 14.03 10.74
N GLU A 54 -4.45 13.77 11.44
CA GLU A 54 -3.49 14.83 11.82
C GLU A 54 -2.70 15.31 10.61
N SER A 55 -2.29 14.38 9.73
CA SER A 55 -1.55 14.65 8.50
C SER A 55 -2.42 14.63 7.24
N ASN A 56 -3.73 14.44 7.41
CA ASN A 56 -4.69 14.17 6.34
C ASN A 56 -4.21 13.13 5.31
N THR A 57 -3.51 12.09 5.77
CA THR A 57 -2.92 11.07 4.90
C THR A 57 -3.80 9.84 4.86
N LYS A 58 -4.23 9.44 3.66
CA LYS A 58 -4.96 8.19 3.41
C LYS A 58 -3.99 7.13 2.91
N THR A 59 -3.98 5.99 3.56
CA THR A 59 -3.12 4.85 3.22
C THR A 59 -4.00 3.64 2.95
N VAL A 60 -3.93 3.10 1.74
CA VAL A 60 -4.54 1.83 1.36
C VAL A 60 -3.41 0.84 1.11
N VAL A 61 -3.53 -0.33 1.73
CA VAL A 61 -2.56 -1.41 1.60
C VAL A 61 -3.26 -2.67 1.14
N THR A 62 -2.67 -3.28 0.13
CA THR A 62 -3.03 -4.61 -0.38
C THR A 62 -1.78 -5.47 -0.39
N GLU A 63 -1.92 -6.76 -0.69
CA GLU A 63 -0.74 -7.62 -0.79
C GLU A 63 0.20 -7.10 -1.90
N GLY A 64 1.42 -6.73 -1.51
CA GLY A 64 2.45 -6.24 -2.41
C GLY A 64 2.28 -4.80 -2.90
N CYS A 65 1.30 -4.03 -2.43
CA CYS A 65 1.14 -2.62 -2.81
C CYS A 65 0.68 -1.75 -1.64
N ILE A 66 1.36 -0.62 -1.43
CA ILE A 66 0.94 0.47 -0.56
C ILE A 66 0.67 1.69 -1.44
N VAL A 67 -0.50 2.29 -1.30
CA VAL A 67 -0.84 3.59 -1.89
C VAL A 67 -1.08 4.57 -0.75
N GLN A 68 -0.33 5.67 -0.73
CA GLN A 68 -0.50 6.77 0.20
C GLN A 68 -0.90 8.02 -0.55
N GLU A 69 -2.04 8.58 -0.22
CA GLU A 69 -2.54 9.86 -0.71
C GLU A 69 -2.38 10.90 0.40
N GLN A 70 -1.61 11.93 0.13
CA GLN A 70 -1.50 13.14 0.94
C GLN A 70 -2.20 14.29 0.20
N GLU A 71 -2.19 15.48 0.79
CA GLU A 71 -2.87 16.66 0.22
C GLU A 71 -2.44 16.96 -1.23
N ASN A 72 -1.15 16.81 -1.55
CA ASN A 72 -0.60 17.21 -2.85
C ASN A 72 0.16 16.08 -3.58
N THR A 73 0.26 14.90 -2.97
CA THR A 73 1.10 13.81 -3.49
C THR A 73 0.42 12.46 -3.34
N VAL A 74 0.74 11.56 -4.27
CA VAL A 74 0.40 10.14 -4.18
C VAL A 74 1.71 9.35 -4.27
N THR A 75 1.98 8.55 -3.25
CA THR A 75 3.15 7.66 -3.19
C THR A 75 2.67 6.23 -3.33
N ILE A 76 3.35 5.47 -4.20
CA ILE A 76 3.04 4.06 -4.45
C ILE A 76 4.31 3.25 -4.17
N ILE A 77 4.18 2.24 -3.33
CA ILE A 77 5.24 1.30 -3.02
C ILE A 77 4.80 -0.07 -3.49
N LEU A 78 5.60 -0.70 -4.36
CA LEU A 78 5.31 -2.00 -4.94
C LEU A 78 6.35 -3.02 -4.53
N LYS A 79 5.89 -4.21 -4.12
CA LYS A 79 6.75 -5.36 -3.86
C LYS A 79 7.22 -5.94 -5.20
N LYS A 80 8.54 -6.12 -5.35
CA LYS A 80 9.08 -6.89 -6.48
C LYS A 80 8.58 -8.34 -6.41
N THR A 81 8.26 -8.94 -7.55
CA THR A 81 7.58 -10.25 -7.62
C THR A 81 8.26 -11.37 -6.81
N ASN A 82 9.60 -11.38 -6.74
CA ASN A 82 10.37 -12.40 -6.03
C ASN A 82 10.97 -11.92 -4.71
N ALA A 83 10.62 -10.74 -4.23
CA ALA A 83 11.15 -10.23 -2.96
C ALA A 83 10.58 -11.03 -1.78
N ALA A 84 11.47 -11.49 -0.89
CA ALA A 84 11.06 -12.10 0.36
C ALA A 84 10.28 -11.06 1.20
N PRO A 85 9.20 -11.47 1.91
CA PRO A 85 8.37 -10.53 2.66
C PRO A 85 9.15 -9.65 3.64
N LEU A 86 10.11 -10.23 4.39
CA LEU A 86 10.93 -9.48 5.36
C LEU A 86 11.83 -8.44 4.71
N SER A 87 12.49 -8.79 3.59
CA SER A 87 13.32 -7.86 2.84
C SER A 87 12.50 -6.69 2.28
N ALA A 88 11.30 -6.97 1.78
CA ALA A 88 10.43 -5.93 1.24
C ALA A 88 9.93 -4.98 2.34
N ILE A 89 9.53 -5.49 3.51
CA ILE A 89 9.08 -4.62 4.62
C ILE A 89 10.22 -3.90 5.34
N SER A 90 11.48 -4.36 5.20
CA SER A 90 12.64 -3.67 5.78
C SER A 90 13.03 -2.42 5.01
N GLU A 91 12.61 -2.29 3.75
CA GLU A 91 12.81 -1.09 2.93
C GLU A 91 11.72 -0.03 3.17
N ILE A 92 10.72 -0.35 3.99
CA ILE A 92 9.54 0.49 4.24
C ILE A 92 9.56 1.00 5.68
N ASP A 93 9.79 2.30 5.80
CA ASP A 93 9.74 3.03 7.06
C ASP A 93 8.36 3.68 7.30
N ASN A 94 8.10 4.05 8.56
CA ASN A 94 6.94 4.84 8.98
C ASN A 94 5.55 4.23 8.67
N GLN A 95 5.46 2.90 8.55
CA GLN A 95 4.18 2.18 8.41
C GLN A 95 3.83 1.42 9.69
N THR A 96 2.53 1.29 9.97
CA THR A 96 2.06 0.47 11.09
C THR A 96 2.32 -1.01 10.83
N GLN A 97 2.42 -1.81 11.90
CA GLN A 97 2.58 -3.27 11.75
C GLN A 97 1.40 -3.91 10.99
N LYS A 98 0.20 -3.33 11.05
CA LYS A 98 -0.96 -3.79 10.28
C LYS A 98 -0.79 -3.52 8.78
N ALA A 99 -0.31 -2.32 8.42
CA ALA A 99 0.02 -1.97 7.05
C ALA A 99 1.12 -2.90 6.51
N LEU A 100 2.22 -3.08 7.25
CA LEU A 100 3.30 -3.98 6.85
C LEU A 100 2.86 -5.44 6.72
N GLY A 101 1.99 -5.91 7.62
CA GLY A 101 1.39 -7.24 7.54
C GLY A 101 0.59 -7.40 6.24
N SER A 102 -0.31 -6.47 5.98
CA SER A 102 -1.14 -6.45 4.78
C SER A 102 -0.28 -6.44 3.50
N PHE A 103 0.76 -5.60 3.45
CA PHE A 103 1.71 -5.54 2.34
C PHE A 103 2.47 -6.86 2.13
N ALA A 104 2.86 -7.52 3.21
CA ALA A 104 3.56 -8.79 3.18
C ALA A 104 2.65 -10.00 2.87
N GLY A 105 1.32 -9.84 2.85
CA GLY A 105 0.38 -10.96 2.82
C GLY A 105 0.42 -11.78 4.12
N LYS A 106 0.67 -11.12 5.25
CA LYS A 106 0.85 -11.71 6.58
C LYS A 106 0.00 -10.99 7.63
N SER A 107 -0.13 -11.59 8.80
CA SER A 107 -0.84 -10.97 9.93
C SER A 107 0.06 -9.97 10.66
N GLN A 108 -0.54 -9.00 11.36
CA GLN A 108 0.20 -8.08 12.23
C GLN A 108 1.06 -8.81 13.28
N PRO A 109 0.58 -9.86 13.99
CA PRO A 109 1.42 -10.63 14.91
C PRO A 109 2.66 -11.25 14.26
N TRP A 110 2.55 -11.70 13.01
CA TRP A 110 3.70 -12.25 12.29
C TRP A 110 4.79 -11.18 12.10
N ILE A 111 4.40 -9.93 11.81
CA ILE A 111 5.35 -8.82 11.71
C ILE A 111 6.02 -8.57 13.07
N SER A 112 5.25 -8.53 14.15
CA SER A 112 5.79 -8.31 15.51
C SER A 112 6.83 -9.36 15.92
N GLN A 113 6.73 -10.59 15.42
CA GLN A 113 7.63 -11.70 15.73
C GLN A 113 8.87 -11.79 14.83
N ASN A 114 8.86 -11.13 13.67
CA ASN A 114 9.88 -11.35 12.64
C ASN A 114 10.59 -10.07 12.16
N LYS A 115 10.11 -8.88 12.55
CA LYS A 115 10.72 -7.57 12.23
C LYS A 115 11.44 -6.99 13.45
N GLU A 116 12.35 -7.77 14.05
CA GLU A 116 13.31 -7.33 15.08
C GLU A 116 14.68 -7.02 14.48
#